data_AF-A0A1Q6WDS6-F1
#
_entry.id   AF-A0A1Q6WDS6-F1
#
_cell.length_a   1.000
_cell.length_b   1.000
_cell.length_c   1.000
_cell.angle_alpha   90.00
_cell.angle_beta   90.00
_cell.angle_gamma   90.00
#
_symmetry.space_group_name_H-M   'P 1'
#
loop_
_entity.id
_entity.type
_entity.pdbx_description
1 polymer ?
#
loop_
_entity_poly.entity_id
_entity_poly.type
_entity_poly.pdbx_seq_one_letter_code
_entity_poly.pdbx_strand_id
1 'polypeptide(L)' 'MSTQEACAGFRSTDDCAAALHASQNLGISFTDLKAKMTGGQKLGEAIKELKPGANVKSEVRKAEEQARADARSPTG' A
#
# COMPACT_ATOMS: atom_id res chain seq x y z
N MET A 1 -10.70 -7.81 11.43
CA MET A 1 -10.90 -6.87 10.31
C MET A 1 -10.51 -7.58 9.05
N SER A 2 -11.45 -7.71 8.12
CA SER A 2 -11.18 -8.29 6.81
C SER A 2 -10.33 -7.32 5.97
N THR A 3 -9.47 -7.84 5.09
CA THR A 3 -8.68 -7.01 4.13
C THR A 3 -9.59 -6.07 3.34
N GLN A 4 -10.82 -6.49 3.07
CA GLN A 4 -11.85 -5.71 2.39
C GLN A 4 -12.24 -4.42 3.13
N GLU A 5 -12.32 -4.43 4.46
CA GLU A 5 -12.60 -3.23 5.27
C GLU A 5 -11.39 -2.30 5.33
N ALA A 6 -10.19 -2.88 5.41
CA ALA A 6 -8.94 -2.11 5.34
C ALA A 6 -8.82 -1.37 3.99
N CYS A 7 -9.28 -2.01 2.91
CA CYS A 7 -9.29 -1.44 1.56
C CYS A 7 -10.45 -0.48 1.27
N ALA A 8 -11.37 -0.25 2.21
CA ALA A 8 -12.47 0.69 2.00
C ALA A 8 -11.93 2.11 1.74
N GLY A 9 -12.32 2.70 0.61
CA GLY A 9 -11.89 4.05 0.19
C GLY A 9 -10.69 4.07 -0.76
N PHE A 10 -9.99 2.95 -0.96
CA PHE A 10 -8.98 2.87 -2.02
C PHE A 10 -9.63 2.87 -3.40
N ARG A 11 -8.91 3.41 -4.39
CA ARG A 11 -9.36 3.40 -5.78
C ARG A 11 -9.43 1.99 -6.37
N SER A 12 -8.57 1.09 -5.90
CA SER A 12 -8.50 -0.30 -6.34
C SER A 12 -8.04 -1.22 -5.23
N THR A 13 -8.33 -2.51 -5.37
CA THR A 13 -7.80 -3.55 -4.48
C THR A 13 -6.28 -3.65 -4.54
N ASP A 14 -5.71 -3.44 -5.74
CA ASP A 14 -4.27 -3.45 -5.96
C ASP A 14 -3.58 -2.32 -5.19
N ASP A 15 -4.15 -1.10 -5.20
CA ASP A 15 -3.63 0.04 -4.44
C ASP A 15 -3.67 -0.21 -2.93
N CYS A 16 -4.73 -0.86 -2.44
CA CYS A 16 -4.83 -1.22 -1.03
C CYS A 16 -3.81 -2.30 -0.62
N ALA A 17 -3.69 -3.36 -1.41
CA ALA A 17 -2.73 -4.42 -1.14
C ALA A 17 -1.30 -3.88 -1.21
N ALA A 18 -1.00 -3.00 -2.17
CA ALA A 18 0.29 -2.33 -2.27
C ALA A 18 0.52 -1.41 -1.06
N ALA A 19 -0.48 -0.66 -0.61
CA ALA A 19 -0.40 0.11 0.63
C ALA A 19 -0.11 -0.75 1.86
N LEU A 20 -0.75 -1.92 1.96
CA LEU A 20 -0.54 -2.88 3.04
C LEU A 20 0.90 -3.42 3.03
N HIS A 21 1.37 -3.89 1.89
CA HIS A 21 2.73 -4.39 1.71
C HIS A 21 3.79 -3.30 1.94
N ALA A 22 3.58 -2.10 1.41
CA ALA A 22 4.46 -0.96 1.67
C ALA A 22 4.52 -0.62 3.16
N SER A 23 3.38 -0.64 3.86
CA SER A 23 3.33 -0.39 5.30
C SER A 23 4.13 -1.42 6.09
N GLN A 24 4.05 -2.69 5.68
CA GLN A 24 4.73 -3.81 6.33
C GLN A 24 6.24 -3.83 6.02
N ASN A 25 6.62 -3.62 4.76
CA ASN A 25 8.01 -3.55 4.31
C ASN A 25 8.77 -2.41 5.00
N LEU A 26 8.10 -1.26 5.17
CA LEU A 26 8.70 -0.05 5.72
C LEU A 26 8.50 0.12 7.22
N GLY A 27 7.64 -0.68 7.85
CA GLY A 27 7.26 -0.53 9.25
C GLY A 27 6.57 0.80 9.53
N ILE A 28 5.73 1.27 8.61
CA ILE A 28 4.94 2.51 8.75
C ILE A 28 3.46 2.19 8.97
N SER A 29 2.72 3.16 9.50
CA SER A 29 1.30 2.98 9.79
C SER A 29 0.47 2.87 8.51
N PHE A 30 -0.20 1.72 8.30
CA PHE A 30 -1.13 1.54 7.20
C PHE A 30 -2.26 2.57 7.23
N THR A 31 -2.73 2.96 8.42
CA THR A 31 -3.80 3.95 8.57
C THR A 31 -3.41 5.32 8.02
N ASP A 32 -2.19 5.78 8.29
CA ASP A 32 -1.69 7.06 7.78
C ASP A 32 -1.49 7.00 6.26
N LEU A 33 -0.97 5.88 5.78
CA LEU A 33 -0.73 5.65 4.37
C LEU A 33 -2.05 5.56 3.59
N LYS A 34 -3.05 4.88 4.15
CA LYS A 34 -4.44 4.86 3.67
C LYS A 34 -5.00 6.27 3.62
N ALA A 35 -4.96 7.04 4.71
CA ALA A 35 -5.53 8.38 4.77
C ALA A 35 -4.98 9.29 3.64
N LYS A 36 -3.67 9.23 3.40
CA LYS A 36 -3.01 9.97 2.31
C LYS A 36 -3.48 9.50 0.93
N MET A 37 -3.53 8.19 0.70
CA MET A 37 -3.97 7.64 -0.59
C MET A 37 -5.45 7.89 -0.87
N THR A 38 -6.31 7.77 0.15
CA THR A 38 -7.74 8.12 0.06
C THR A 38 -7.95 9.63 -0.10
N GLY A 39 -6.99 10.44 0.35
CA GLY A 39 -6.94 11.89 0.14
C GLY A 39 -6.45 12.31 -1.26
N GLY A 40 -6.15 11.35 -2.14
CA GLY A 40 -5.76 11.61 -3.53
C GLY A 40 -4.26 11.53 -3.81
N GLN A 41 -3.43 11.25 -2.81
CA GLN A 41 -1.99 11.05 -3.02
C GLN A 41 -1.69 9.68 -3.64
N LYS A 42 -0.62 9.59 -4.42
CA LYS A 42 -0.12 8.29 -4.88
C LYS A 42 0.64 7.57 -3.76
N LEU A 43 0.72 6.25 -3.85
CA LEU A 43 1.47 5.40 -2.91
C LEU A 43 2.89 5.94 -2.65
N GLY A 44 3.61 6.31 -3.72
CA GLY A 44 4.96 6.86 -3.59
C GLY A 44 5.03 8.20 -2.86
N GLU A 45 4.04 9.08 -3.03
CA GLU A 45 3.99 10.36 -2.32
C GLU A 45 3.71 10.14 -0.83
N ALA A 46 2.75 9.26 -0.51
CA ALA A 46 2.44 8.89 0.86
C ALA A 46 3.65 8.26 1.57
N ILE A 47 4.35 7.33 0.92
CA ILE A 47 5.58 6.72 1.46
C ILE A 47 6.65 7.77 1.68
N LYS A 48 6.87 8.69 0.73
CA LYS A 48 7.89 9.73 0.84
C LYS A 48 7.63 10.65 2.02
N GLU A 49 6.38 10.98 2.29
CA GLU A 49 6.00 11.83 3.42
C GLU A 49 6.12 11.10 4.76
N LEU A 50 5.71 9.83 4.83
CA LEU A 50 5.76 9.04 6.07
C LEU A 50 7.18 8.53 6.38
N LYS A 51 7.97 8.25 5.35
CA LYS A 51 9.34 7.74 5.47
C LYS A 51 10.24 8.33 4.39
N PRO A 52 10.69 9.59 4.54
CA PRO A 52 11.51 10.27 3.55
C PRO A 52 12.88 9.62 3.30
N GLY A 53 13.36 8.80 4.25
CA GLY A 53 14.60 8.03 4.12
C GLY A 53 14.45 6.67 3.40
N ALA A 54 13.24 6.24 3.07
CA ALA A 54 13.01 5.00 2.32
C ALA A 54 13.27 5.21 0.82
N ASN A 55 13.69 4.15 0.14
CA ASN A 55 13.78 4.15 -1.32
C ASN A 55 12.39 4.00 -1.95
N VAL A 56 11.63 5.11 -1.98
CA VAL A 56 10.23 5.19 -2.43
C VAL A 56 9.98 4.38 -3.71
N LYS A 57 10.82 4.54 -4.74
CA LYS A 57 10.63 3.83 -6.02
C LYS A 57 10.73 2.32 -5.88
N SER A 58 11.71 1.84 -5.11
CA SER A 58 11.90 0.40 -4.88
C SER A 58 10.74 -0.18 -4.09
N GLU A 59 10.29 0.54 -3.06
CA GLU A 59 9.23 0.09 -2.17
C GLU A 59 7.87 0.08 -2.84
N VAL A 60 7.56 1.11 -3.64
CA VAL A 60 6.34 1.13 -4.47
C VAL A 60 6.32 -0.07 -5.40
N ARG A 61 7.41 -0.31 -6.16
CA ARG A 61 7.47 -1.45 -7.09
C ARG A 61 7.33 -2.78 -6.36
N LYS A 62 8.06 -2.97 -5.27
CA LYS A 62 8.01 -4.19 -4.47
C LYS A 62 6.60 -4.44 -3.94
N ALA A 63 5.96 -3.40 -3.41
CA ALA A 63 4.61 -3.49 -2.89
C ALA A 63 3.56 -3.76 -3.98
N GLU A 64 3.70 -3.15 -5.17
CA GLU A 64 2.85 -3.43 -6.33
C GLU A 64 3.04 -4.87 -6.83
N GLU A 65 4.26 -5.39 -6.86
CA GLU A 65 4.56 -6.77 -7.23
C GLU A 65 3.95 -7.76 -6.23
N GLN A 66 4.09 -7.49 -4.93
CA GLN A 66 3.48 -8.29 -3.86
C GLN A 66 1.94 -8.26 -3.96
N ALA A 67 1.36 -7.07 -4.17
CA ALA A 67 -0.08 -6.92 -4.39
C ALA A 67 -0.57 -7.72 -5.60
N ARG A 68 0.17 -7.68 -6.71
CA ARG A 68 -0.16 -8.46 -7.91
C ARG A 68 0.00 -9.97 -7.69
N ALA A 69 1.00 -10.39 -6.92
CA ALA A 69 1.19 -11.79 -6.58
C ALA A 69 0.04 -12.33 -5.72
N ASP A 70 -0.44 -11.54 -4.75
CA ASP A 70 -1.59 -11.86 -3.92
C ASP A 70 -2.89 -11.88 -4.75
N ALA A 71 -3.08 -10.93 -5.66
CA ALA A 71 -4.24 -10.90 -6.55
C ALA A 71 -4.27 -12.10 -7.52
N ARG A 72 -3.10 -12.58 -7.95
CA ARG A 72 -2.95 -13.76 -8.83
C ARG A 72 -2.98 -15.08 -8.08
N SER A 73 -2.78 -15.05 -6.77
CA SER A 73 -2.90 -16.20 -5.89
C SER A 73 -4.16 -16.01 -5.06
N PRO A 74 -5.38 -16.06 -5.66
CA PRO A 74 -6.56 -16.26 -4.84
C PRO A 74 -6.31 -17.60 -4.15
N THR A 75 -6.31 -17.57 -2.84
CA THR A 75 -6.15 -18.72 -1.94
C THR A 75 -6.73 -19.99 -2.58
N GLY A 76 -5.86 -20.98 -2.84
CA GLY A 76 -6.28 -22.33 -3.19
C GLY A 76 -7.04 -22.99 -2.04
#